data_AF-A0A8S9Y0G8-F1
#
_entry.id   AF-A0A8S9Y0G8-F1
#
_cell.length_a   1.000
_cell.length_b   1.000
_cell.length_c   1.000
_cell.angle_alpha   90.00
_cell.angle_beta   90.00
_cell.angle_gamma   90.00
#
_symmetry.space_group_name_H-M   'P 1'
#
loop_
_entity.id
_entity.type
_entity.pdbx_description
1 polymer ?
#
loop_
_entity_poly.entity_id
_entity_poly.type
_entity_poly.pdbx_seq_one_letter_code
_entity_poly.pdbx_strand_id
1 'polypeptide(L)'
;MPFMKGPAPIRRTLKYLEAGKLFLKDRVKIFSFNYNTKGSHHEGARDFAFWYVPQVQYKNPDVQVITFKNMTPTPFIKCYLDNGEQMLIDVFDKSKEEIMDHLIRVVGKTEEQLKQEDKTKDLLDNPAHFGYECARHCICEIPGQVPCPRIILLPNEMRGKYKNKKDD
;
A
#
# COMPACT_ATOMS: atom_id res chain seq x y z
N MET A 1 -9.34 24.94 -2.63
CA MET A 1 -8.57 23.69 -2.53
C MET A 1 -7.17 23.97 -1.94
N PRO A 2 -6.91 23.62 -0.67
CA PRO A 2 -5.65 23.91 0.02
C PRO A 2 -4.44 23.08 -0.47
N PHE A 3 -4.67 22.01 -1.24
CA PHE A 3 -3.63 21.08 -1.72
C PHE A 3 -2.63 21.69 -2.75
N MET A 4 -2.92 22.85 -3.33
CA MET A 4 -2.12 23.43 -4.42
C MET A 4 -1.06 24.45 -3.99
N LYS A 5 -0.84 24.66 -2.69
CA LYS A 5 0.19 25.61 -2.21
C LYS A 5 1.59 25.00 -2.30
N GLY A 6 2.50 25.67 -3.01
CA GLY A 6 3.93 25.32 -3.11
C GLY A 6 4.33 24.68 -4.45
N PRO A 7 5.63 24.50 -4.69
CA PRO A 7 6.14 23.98 -5.96
C PRO A 7 5.79 22.50 -6.14
N ALA A 8 5.42 22.13 -7.37
CA ALA A 8 5.03 20.77 -7.76
C ALA A 8 3.95 20.15 -6.83
N PRO A 9 2.73 20.72 -6.78
CA PRO A 9 1.65 20.24 -5.92
C PRO A 9 1.17 18.83 -6.28
N ILE A 10 1.46 18.36 -7.51
CA ILE A 10 1.19 16.98 -7.95
C ILE A 10 1.73 15.92 -6.99
N ARG A 11 2.84 16.21 -6.30
CA ARG A 11 3.46 15.30 -5.32
C ARG A 11 2.60 15.00 -4.09
N ARG A 12 1.55 15.81 -3.86
CA ARG A 12 0.61 15.66 -2.75
C ARG A 12 -0.70 14.98 -3.17
N THR A 13 -0.75 14.40 -4.37
CA THR A 13 -1.91 13.65 -4.84
C THR A 13 -1.75 12.16 -4.54
N LEU A 14 -2.85 11.47 -4.23
CA LEU A 14 -2.84 10.02 -3.98
C LEU A 14 -2.29 9.26 -5.18
N LYS A 15 -2.72 9.63 -6.40
CA LYS A 15 -2.21 9.03 -7.65
C LYS A 15 -0.69 9.10 -7.77
N TYR A 16 -0.06 10.20 -7.33
CA TYR A 16 1.39 10.31 -7.33
C TYR A 16 2.05 9.43 -6.26
N LEU A 17 1.51 9.39 -5.05
CA LEU A 17 2.04 8.59 -3.95
C LEU A 17 1.89 7.08 -4.22
N GLU A 18 0.78 6.68 -4.83
CA GLU A 18 0.50 5.30 -5.23
C GLU A 18 1.39 4.79 -6.37
N ALA A 19 1.91 5.68 -7.22
CA ALA A 19 2.84 5.34 -8.29
C ALA A 19 4.26 5.00 -7.81
N GLY A 20 4.54 5.15 -6.51
CA GLY A 20 5.82 4.75 -5.91
C GLY A 20 6.09 3.26 -6.08
N LYS A 21 7.28 2.92 -6.60
CA LYS A 21 7.68 1.53 -6.91
C LYS A 21 8.43 0.82 -5.78
N LEU A 22 9.01 1.58 -4.85
CA LEU A 22 9.83 1.02 -3.78
C LEU A 22 8.94 0.52 -2.64
N PHE A 23 8.91 -0.80 -2.47
CA PHE A 23 8.40 -1.46 -1.27
C PHE A 23 9.57 -2.06 -0.52
N LEU A 24 9.90 -1.55 0.67
CA LEU A 24 11.01 -2.08 1.46
C LEU A 24 10.70 -3.48 1.97
N LYS A 25 11.74 -4.32 2.10
CA LYS A 25 11.65 -5.61 2.77
C LYS A 25 11.26 -5.41 4.24
N ASP A 26 10.48 -6.33 4.80
CA ASP A 26 9.92 -6.20 6.17
C ASP A 26 10.98 -6.11 7.28
N ARG A 27 12.20 -6.60 6.99
CA ARG A 27 13.38 -6.50 7.86
C ARG A 27 13.86 -5.07 8.06
N VAL A 28 13.59 -4.15 7.13
CA VAL A 28 14.02 -2.75 7.23
C VAL A 28 13.11 -2.02 8.20
N LYS A 29 13.64 -1.44 9.27
CA LYS A 29 12.85 -0.71 10.29
C LYS A 29 13.05 0.80 10.25
N ILE A 30 14.26 1.25 9.93
CA ILE A 30 14.57 2.68 9.82
C ILE A 30 15.29 2.93 8.50
N PHE A 31 14.82 3.94 7.76
CA PHE A 31 15.42 4.45 6.54
C PHE A 31 15.92 5.88 6.80
N SER A 32 17.23 6.06 6.86
CA SER A 32 17.87 7.36 7.10
C SER A 32 18.48 7.88 5.81
N PHE A 33 18.06 9.05 5.36
CA PHE A 33 18.61 9.72 4.18
C PHE A 33 19.41 10.97 4.55
N ASN A 34 20.71 10.94 4.29
CA ASN A 34 21.62 12.06 4.52
C ASN A 34 21.94 12.72 3.19
N TYR A 35 21.68 14.01 3.07
CA TYR A 35 21.95 14.75 1.83
C TYR A 35 22.34 16.21 2.08
N ASN A 36 22.97 16.82 1.07
CA ASN A 36 23.44 18.19 1.15
C ASN A 36 22.59 19.14 0.32
N THR A 37 22.39 20.36 0.83
CA THR A 37 21.55 21.37 0.17
C THR A 37 22.29 22.13 -0.93
N LYS A 38 23.62 22.08 -0.96
CA LYS A 38 24.49 22.72 -1.97
C LYS A 38 25.36 21.67 -2.68
N GLY A 39 25.97 22.04 -3.80
CA GLY A 39 26.88 21.17 -4.58
C GLY A 39 26.23 20.55 -5.82
N SER A 40 26.95 20.57 -6.95
CA SER A 40 26.52 20.01 -8.24
C SER A 40 26.31 18.49 -8.15
N HIS A 41 27.29 17.77 -7.61
CA HIS A 41 27.29 16.31 -7.42
C HIS A 41 26.25 15.78 -6.40
N HIS A 42 25.42 16.66 -5.84
CA HIS A 42 24.37 16.31 -4.87
C HIS A 42 22.97 16.64 -5.40
N GLU A 43 22.85 17.04 -6.67
CA GLU A 43 21.57 17.39 -7.28
C GLU A 43 20.59 16.23 -7.28
N GLY A 44 21.00 15.04 -7.73
CA GLY A 44 20.13 13.86 -7.72
C GLY A 44 19.67 13.45 -6.32
N ALA A 45 20.49 13.65 -5.29
CA ALA A 45 20.10 13.41 -3.89
C ALA A 45 19.03 14.42 -3.41
N ARG A 46 19.16 15.71 -3.75
CA ARG A 46 18.13 16.72 -3.44
C ARG A 46 16.82 16.43 -4.16
N ASP A 47 16.92 16.05 -5.42
CA ASP A 47 15.78 15.69 -6.23
C ASP A 47 15.10 14.41 -5.71
N PHE A 48 15.87 13.42 -5.27
CA PHE A 48 15.33 12.24 -4.63
C PHE A 48 14.58 12.59 -3.33
N ALA A 49 15.14 13.46 -2.48
CA ALA A 49 14.44 14.00 -1.31
C ALA A 49 13.13 14.69 -1.68
N PHE A 50 13.13 15.45 -2.78
CA PHE A 50 11.98 16.23 -3.19
C PHE A 50 10.89 15.36 -3.82
N TRP A 51 11.23 14.45 -4.74
CA TRP A 51 10.24 13.67 -5.50
C TRP A 51 9.88 12.35 -4.82
N TYR A 52 10.87 11.61 -4.33
CA TYR A 52 10.68 10.19 -4.00
C TYR A 52 10.51 9.90 -2.51
N VAL A 53 11.09 10.67 -1.60
CA VAL A 53 10.92 10.43 -0.14
C VAL A 53 9.44 10.35 0.29
N PRO A 54 8.52 11.22 -0.20
CA PRO A 54 7.10 11.08 0.12
C PRO A 54 6.49 9.74 -0.34
N GLN A 55 6.90 9.25 -1.50
CA GLN A 55 6.42 7.96 -2.03
C GLN A 55 6.94 6.78 -1.18
N VAL A 56 8.21 6.82 -0.77
CA VAL A 56 8.81 5.79 0.08
C VAL A 56 8.06 5.70 1.42
N GLN A 57 7.82 6.84 2.08
CA GLN A 57 7.07 6.85 3.34
C GLN A 57 5.62 6.38 3.17
N TYR A 58 4.95 6.76 2.08
CA TYR A 58 3.57 6.36 1.81
C TYR A 58 3.43 4.86 1.58
N LYS A 59 4.36 4.26 0.83
CA LYS A 59 4.35 2.81 0.56
C LYS A 59 4.84 1.96 1.72
N ASN A 60 5.60 2.54 2.65
CA ASN A 60 6.17 1.84 3.80
C ASN A 60 5.75 2.55 5.11
N PRO A 61 4.46 2.46 5.50
CA PRO A 61 3.95 3.13 6.69
C PRO A 61 4.59 2.64 7.99
N ASP A 62 5.01 1.36 8.04
CA ASP A 62 5.64 0.74 9.21
C ASP A 62 7.14 1.01 9.33
N VAL A 63 7.74 1.70 8.35
CA VAL A 63 9.16 2.05 8.34
C VAL A 63 9.32 3.53 8.69
N GLN A 64 10.20 3.82 9.64
CA GLN A 64 10.53 5.20 10.00
C GLN A 64 11.48 5.80 8.96
N VAL A 65 11.02 6.79 8.19
CA VAL A 65 11.85 7.53 7.23
C VAL A 65 12.34 8.84 7.85
N ILE A 66 13.66 9.00 7.98
CA ILE A 66 14.31 10.19 8.56
C ILE A 66 15.20 10.84 7.52
N THR A 67 15.23 12.17 7.48
CA THR A 67 16.14 12.92 6.61
C THR A 67 17.05 13.83 7.43
N PHE A 68 18.34 13.84 7.10
CA PHE A 68 19.35 14.70 7.68
C PHE A 68 19.98 15.55 6.60
N LYS A 69 20.21 16.83 6.90
CA LYS A 69 20.75 17.79 5.94
C LYS A 69 22.10 18.32 6.41
N ASN A 70 23.09 18.35 5.52
CA ASN A 70 24.39 19.00 5.75
C ASN A 70 25.17 18.47 6.98
N MET A 71 24.99 17.20 7.35
CA MET A 71 25.76 16.59 8.43
C MET A 71 27.07 15.96 7.94
N THR A 72 27.11 15.48 6.70
CA THR A 72 28.25 14.79 6.10
C THR A 72 28.58 15.39 4.73
N PRO A 73 29.86 15.38 4.32
CA PRO A 73 30.26 15.97 3.04
C PRO A 73 29.68 15.22 1.83
N THR A 74 29.41 13.92 1.95
CA THR A 74 28.81 13.09 0.90
C THR A 74 27.41 12.60 1.29
N PRO A 75 26.46 12.51 0.34
CA PRO A 75 25.11 12.03 0.58
C PRO A 75 25.09 10.50 0.58
N PHE A 76 24.34 9.91 1.50
CA PHE A 76 24.18 8.46 1.60
C PHE A 76 22.84 8.11 2.22
N ILE A 77 22.40 6.89 1.95
CA ILE A 77 21.24 6.27 2.58
C ILE A 77 21.75 5.21 3.55
N LYS A 78 21.13 5.14 4.72
CA LYS A 78 21.43 4.13 5.72
C LYS A 78 20.15 3.45 6.17
N CYS A 79 20.10 2.13 5.99
CA CYS A 79 18.98 1.31 6.44
C CYS A 79 19.39 0.55 7.70
N TYR A 80 18.51 0.53 8.69
CA TYR A 80 18.67 -0.26 9.91
C TYR A 80 17.70 -1.41 9.88
N LEU A 81 18.24 -2.61 10.05
CA LEU A 81 17.48 -3.86 9.99
C LEU A 81 17.02 -4.27 11.40
N ASP A 82 16.02 -5.14 11.45
CA ASP A 82 15.45 -5.71 12.67
C ASP A 82 16.45 -6.49 13.53
N ASN A 83 17.42 -7.16 12.89
CA ASN A 83 18.52 -7.86 13.54
C ASN A 83 19.63 -6.92 14.08
N GLY A 84 19.48 -5.61 13.93
CA GLY A 84 20.47 -4.61 14.35
C GLY A 84 21.57 -4.33 13.32
N GLU A 85 21.60 -5.07 12.20
CA GLU A 85 22.54 -4.79 11.11
C GLU A 85 22.22 -3.46 10.42
N GLN A 86 23.26 -2.87 9.84
CA GLN A 86 23.19 -1.57 9.18
C GLN A 86 23.72 -1.70 7.76
N MET A 87 22.96 -1.17 6.81
CA MET A 87 23.33 -1.14 5.41
C MET A 87 23.52 0.30 4.98
N LEU A 88 24.72 0.64 4.50
CA LEU A 88 25.04 1.97 3.96
C LEU A 88 25.09 1.90 2.43
N ILE A 89 24.39 2.84 1.80
CA ILE A 89 24.24 2.94 0.35
C ILE A 89 24.71 4.33 -0.05
N ASP A 90 25.82 4.39 -0.78
CA ASP A 90 26.33 5.65 -1.32
C ASP A 90 25.49 6.12 -2.52
N VAL A 91 25.15 7.40 -2.50
CA VAL A 91 24.35 8.08 -3.54
C VAL A 91 25.06 9.31 -4.12
N PHE A 92 26.36 9.45 -3.87
CA PHE A 92 27.17 10.50 -4.48
C PHE A 92 27.12 10.43 -6.02
N ASP A 93 26.92 11.59 -6.66
CA ASP A 93 26.92 11.77 -8.13
C ASP A 93 25.93 10.87 -8.91
N LYS A 94 24.86 10.41 -8.25
CA LYS A 94 23.80 9.63 -8.89
C LYS A 94 22.57 10.47 -9.17
N SER A 95 21.87 10.17 -10.25
CA SER A 95 20.54 10.75 -10.54
C SER A 95 19.47 10.19 -9.60
N LYS A 96 18.33 10.88 -9.49
CA LYS A 96 17.22 10.43 -8.63
C LYS A 96 16.64 9.08 -9.10
N GLU A 97 16.62 8.82 -10.41
CA GLU A 97 16.18 7.57 -11.01
C GLU A 97 17.15 6.43 -10.67
N GLU A 98 18.46 6.66 -10.82
CA GLU A 98 19.48 5.66 -10.47
C GLU A 98 19.45 5.30 -8.99
N ILE A 99 19.23 6.28 -8.11
CA ILE A 99 19.07 6.03 -6.67
C ILE A 99 17.84 5.14 -6.44
N MET A 100 16.71 5.45 -7.07
CA MET A 100 15.49 4.65 -6.93
C MET A 100 15.69 3.22 -7.39
N ASP A 101 16.23 3.02 -8.59
CA ASP A 101 16.46 1.69 -9.16
C ASP A 101 17.45 0.88 -8.32
N HIS A 102 18.49 1.54 -7.80
CA HIS A 102 19.44 0.90 -6.91
C HIS A 102 18.79 0.43 -5.60
N LEU A 103 17.91 1.25 -5.01
CA LEU A 103 17.19 0.89 -3.79
C LEU A 103 16.22 -0.27 -4.01
N ILE A 104 15.47 -0.28 -5.12
CA ILE A 104 14.55 -1.38 -5.47
C ILE A 104 15.33 -2.70 -5.51
N ARG A 105 16.52 -2.70 -6.13
CA ARG A 105 17.33 -3.91 -6.24
C ARG A 105 17.89 -4.41 -4.89
N VAL A 106 18.33 -3.51 -4.02
CA VAL A 106 19.07 -3.87 -2.80
C VAL A 106 18.13 -4.10 -1.62
N VAL A 107 17.28 -3.12 -1.33
CA VAL A 107 16.42 -3.08 -0.14
C VAL A 107 14.94 -3.30 -0.45
N GLY A 108 14.55 -3.27 -1.72
CA GLY A 108 13.17 -3.51 -2.16
C GLY A 108 12.77 -4.99 -2.17
N LYS A 109 11.48 -5.26 -2.00
CA LYS A 109 10.86 -6.58 -2.27
C LYS A 109 10.96 -6.90 -3.76
N THR A 110 11.04 -8.18 -4.09
CA THR A 110 11.05 -8.61 -5.50
C THR A 110 9.65 -8.52 -6.09
N GLU A 111 9.54 -8.39 -7.42
CA GLU A 111 8.24 -8.39 -8.10
C GLU A 111 7.44 -9.68 -7.85
N GLU A 112 8.14 -10.80 -7.70
CA GLU A 112 7.51 -12.09 -7.39
C GLU A 112 6.86 -12.08 -6.01
N GLN A 113 7.54 -11.53 -5.00
CA GLN A 113 6.99 -11.38 -3.65
C GLN A 113 5.76 -10.47 -3.66
N LEU A 114 5.82 -9.33 -4.37
CA LEU A 114 4.69 -8.42 -4.49
C LEU A 114 3.48 -9.09 -5.16
N LYS A 115 3.69 -9.82 -6.26
CA LYS A 115 2.63 -10.58 -6.94
C LYS A 115 2.03 -11.67 -6.05
N GLN A 116 2.82 -12.30 -5.19
CA GLN A 116 2.33 -13.31 -4.24
C GLN A 116 1.51 -12.68 -3.12
N GLU A 117 1.95 -11.54 -2.59
CA GLU A 117 1.20 -10.78 -1.57
C GLU A 117 -0.15 -10.32 -2.13
N ASP A 118 -0.19 -9.81 -3.36
CA ASP A 118 -1.43 -9.38 -4.02
C ASP A 118 -2.37 -10.57 -4.27
N LYS A 119 -1.86 -11.69 -4.79
CA LYS A 119 -2.68 -12.92 -4.93
C LYS A 119 -3.24 -13.40 -3.59
N THR A 120 -2.46 -13.28 -2.52
CA THR A 120 -2.91 -13.71 -1.19
C THR A 120 -4.04 -12.81 -0.66
N LYS A 121 -3.98 -11.51 -0.95
CA LYS A 121 -5.08 -10.57 -0.65
C LYS A 121 -6.34 -10.91 -1.45
N ASP A 122 -6.19 -11.23 -2.73
CA ASP A 122 -7.31 -11.63 -3.58
C ASP A 122 -7.94 -12.95 -3.10
N LEU A 123 -7.14 -13.90 -2.62
CA LEU A 123 -7.64 -15.18 -2.08
C LEU A 123 -8.46 -15.02 -0.79
N LEU A 124 -8.24 -13.95 -0.02
CA LEU A 124 -9.08 -13.65 1.15
C LEU A 124 -10.51 -13.27 0.74
N ASP A 125 -10.67 -12.65 -0.44
CA ASP A 125 -11.96 -12.29 -1.01
C ASP A 125 -12.54 -13.47 -1.82
N ASN A 126 -12.93 -14.52 -1.11
CA ASN A 126 -13.50 -15.70 -1.76
C ASN A 126 -14.94 -15.41 -2.24
N PRO A 127 -15.21 -15.49 -3.56
CA PRO A 127 -16.50 -15.10 -4.15
C PRO A 127 -17.67 -16.02 -3.77
N ALA A 128 -17.40 -17.17 -3.13
CA ALA A 128 -18.42 -18.07 -2.62
C ALA A 128 -18.97 -17.64 -1.25
N HIS A 129 -18.36 -16.66 -0.58
CA HIS A 129 -18.90 -16.13 0.67
C HIS A 129 -20.16 -15.29 0.44
N PHE A 130 -21.07 -15.37 1.41
CA PHE A 130 -22.29 -14.56 1.47
C PHE A 130 -22.25 -13.69 2.72
N GLY A 131 -22.67 -12.43 2.60
CA GLY A 131 -22.76 -11.54 3.76
C GLY A 131 -22.58 -10.07 3.44
N TYR A 132 -22.29 -9.28 4.46
CA TYR A 132 -21.89 -7.89 4.32
C TYR A 132 -20.48 -7.83 3.70
N GLU A 133 -20.23 -6.88 2.80
CA GLU A 133 -18.98 -6.74 2.01
C GLU A 133 -18.64 -7.90 1.05
N CYS A 134 -19.48 -8.93 0.96
CA CYS A 134 -19.36 -9.98 -0.06
C CYS A 134 -20.10 -9.58 -1.34
N ALA A 135 -19.79 -10.25 -2.46
CA ALA A 135 -20.46 -10.03 -3.74
C ALA A 135 -21.98 -10.28 -3.69
N ARG A 136 -22.43 -11.14 -2.76
CA ARG A 136 -23.84 -11.48 -2.53
C ARG A 136 -24.15 -11.42 -1.05
N HIS A 137 -25.29 -10.85 -0.69
CA HIS A 137 -25.67 -10.74 0.71
C HIS A 137 -26.38 -11.99 1.21
N CYS A 138 -27.30 -12.51 0.41
CA CYS A 138 -28.10 -13.69 0.75
C CYS A 138 -28.21 -14.63 -0.45
N ILE A 139 -28.33 -15.93 -0.19
CA ILE A 139 -28.47 -16.95 -1.22
C ILE A 139 -29.72 -16.80 -2.08
N CYS A 140 -30.75 -16.08 -1.60
CA CYS A 140 -31.97 -15.80 -2.37
C CYS A 140 -31.73 -14.93 -3.62
N GLU A 141 -30.56 -14.30 -3.76
CA GLU A 141 -30.13 -13.58 -4.97
C GLU A 141 -29.71 -14.53 -6.10
N ILE A 142 -29.46 -15.81 -5.80
CA ILE A 142 -29.04 -16.80 -6.78
C ILE A 142 -30.27 -17.37 -7.50
N PRO A 143 -30.33 -17.29 -8.85
CA PRO A 143 -31.41 -17.90 -9.62
C PRO A 143 -31.52 -19.41 -9.33
N GLY A 144 -32.76 -19.88 -9.18
CA GLY A 144 -33.06 -21.27 -8.82
C GLY A 144 -33.16 -21.53 -7.31
N GLN A 145 -32.75 -20.58 -6.47
CA GLN A 145 -32.96 -20.66 -5.02
C GLN A 145 -34.33 -20.09 -4.62
N VAL A 146 -34.73 -20.35 -3.37
CA VAL A 146 -35.97 -19.80 -2.82
C VAL A 146 -35.85 -18.28 -2.68
N PRO A 147 -36.78 -17.49 -3.26
CA PRO A 147 -36.73 -16.03 -3.18
C PRO A 147 -37.00 -15.54 -1.75
N CYS A 148 -36.54 -14.32 -1.46
CA CYS A 148 -36.79 -13.71 -0.15
C CYS A 148 -38.30 -13.48 0.07
N PRO A 149 -38.87 -13.89 1.23
CA PRO A 149 -40.29 -13.72 1.54
C PRO A 149 -40.78 -12.26 1.49
N ARG A 150 -39.86 -11.30 1.64
CA ARG A 150 -40.14 -9.87 1.54
C ARG A 150 -40.49 -9.43 0.11
N ILE A 151 -39.92 -10.09 -0.90
CA ILE A 151 -40.11 -9.77 -2.32
C ILE A 151 -41.23 -10.62 -2.89
N ILE A 152 -41.19 -11.94 -2.63
CA ILE A 152 -42.18 -12.90 -3.12
C ILE A 152 -42.71 -13.68 -1.93
N LEU A 153 -44.02 -13.60 -1.71
CA LEU A 153 -44.67 -14.37 -0.66
C LEU A 153 -44.54 -15.87 -0.92
N LEU A 154 -44.04 -16.60 0.07
CA LEU A 154 -43.93 -18.05 -0.01
C LEU A 154 -45.32 -18.71 0.05
N PRO A 155 -45.50 -19.92 -0.51
CA PRO A 155 -46.73 -20.70 -0.39
C PRO A 155 -47.16 -20.90 1.06
N ASN A 156 -48.47 -21.06 1.30
CA ASN A 156 -49.02 -21.17 2.65
C ASN A 156 -48.51 -22.41 3.39
N GLU A 157 -48.24 -23.47 2.65
CA GLU A 157 -47.64 -24.72 3.12
C GLU A 157 -46.22 -24.51 3.67
N MET A 158 -45.51 -23.45 3.29
CA MET A 158 -44.17 -23.12 3.80
C MET A 158 -44.19 -22.11 4.95
N ARG A 159 -45.36 -21.55 5.29
CA ARG A 159 -45.50 -20.47 6.28
C ARG A 159 -46.00 -21.04 7.62
N GLY A 160 -45.24 -20.78 8.69
CA GLY A 160 -45.53 -21.32 10.03
C GLY A 160 -46.93 -20.99 10.56
N LYS A 161 -47.50 -19.82 10.20
CA LYS A 161 -48.87 -19.41 10.60
C LYS A 161 -49.96 -20.37 10.14
N TYR A 162 -49.83 -21.00 8.97
CA TYR A 162 -50.85 -21.91 8.43
C TYR A 162 -50.56 -23.37 8.83
N LYS A 163 -49.28 -23.76 8.87
CA LYS A 163 -48.86 -25.10 9.34
C LYS A 163 -49.21 -25.37 10.80
N ASN A 164 -49.03 -24.38 11.66
CA ASN A 164 -49.20 -24.52 13.11
C ASN A 164 -50.55 -23.98 13.60
N LYS A 165 -51.52 -23.81 12.70
CA LYS A 165 -52.85 -23.34 13.10
C LYS A 165 -53.49 -24.43 13.96
N LYS A 166 -53.81 -24.11 15.21
CA LYS A 166 -54.61 -24.98 16.07
C LYS A 166 -56.06 -24.89 15.59
N ASP A 167 -56.71 -26.04 15.49
CA ASP A 167 -58.16 -26.11 15.33
C ASP A 167 -58.76 -25.77 16.70
N ASP A 168 -59.25 -24.55 16.84
CA ASP A 168 -60.08 -24.12 17.98
C ASP A 168 -61.50 -24.67 17.80
#